data_AF-A0A6H5L7H9-F1
#
_entry.id   AF-A0A6H5L7H9-F1
#
_cell.length_a   1.000
_cell.length_b   1.000
_cell.length_c   1.000
_cell.angle_alpha   90.00
_cell.angle_beta   90.00
_cell.angle_gamma   90.00
#
_symmetry.space_group_name_H-M   'P 1'
#
loop_
_entity.id
_entity.type
_entity.pdbx_description
1 polymer ?
#
loop_
_entity_poly.entity_id
_entity_poly.type
_entity_poly.pdbx_seq_one_letter_code
_entity_poly.pdbx_strand_id
1 'polypeptide(L)'
;MKHLAACASESATERVTAFGIPKDRLFPLWDWVGGRYSVCSSVGALPLSLKYGFQQFDSFLAGARSMDRHFLHAPLEKNMPVLMGLLGVWNISFMGYKTRTILPYAEALLKFPAHIQQLR
;
A
#
# COMPACT_ATOMS: atom_id res chain seq x y z
N MET A 1 25.11 17.54 2.80
CA MET A 1 24.12 16.77 2.03
C MET A 1 22.71 17.36 2.18
N LYS A 2 22.20 18.10 1.17
CA LYS A 2 20.84 18.69 1.17
C LYS A 2 19.83 17.94 0.29
N HIS A 3 20.28 17.01 -0.55
CA HIS A 3 19.47 16.37 -1.60
C HIS A 3 18.96 14.97 -1.24
N LEU A 4 19.09 14.55 0.03
CA LEU A 4 18.70 13.22 0.50
C LEU A 4 17.65 13.31 1.61
N ALA A 5 16.68 12.42 1.53
CA ALA A 5 15.67 12.13 2.55
C ALA A 5 15.51 10.60 2.65
N ALA A 6 15.04 10.10 3.78
CA ALA A 6 14.89 8.67 4.02
C ALA A 6 13.51 8.34 4.59
N CYS A 7 12.92 7.25 4.12
CA CYS A 7 11.83 6.55 4.80
C CYS A 7 12.42 5.28 5.41
N ALA A 8 12.37 5.13 6.73
CA ALA A 8 13.00 3.99 7.40
C ALA A 8 12.25 3.61 8.68
N SER A 9 12.43 2.38 9.16
CA SER A 9 11.88 1.98 10.45
C SER A 9 12.47 2.83 11.59
N GLU A 10 11.72 3.00 12.67
CA GLU A 10 12.20 3.71 13.86
C GLU A 10 13.52 3.09 14.38
N SER A 11 13.62 1.76 14.36
CA SER A 11 14.82 0.99 14.70
C SER A 11 16.03 1.22 13.77
N ALA A 12 15.85 1.87 12.62
CA ALA A 12 16.92 2.21 11.69
C ALA A 12 17.40 3.67 11.82
N THR A 13 16.82 4.47 12.71
CA THR A 13 17.11 5.90 12.87
C THR A 13 18.60 6.18 13.05
N GLU A 14 19.28 5.43 13.94
CA GLU A 14 20.72 5.63 14.20
C GLU A 14 21.57 5.37 12.94
N ARG A 15 21.24 4.31 12.19
CA ARG A 15 21.92 3.97 10.93
C ARG A 15 21.71 5.05 9.87
N VAL A 16 20.50 5.61 9.76
CA VAL A 16 20.19 6.69 8.83
C VAL A 16 20.96 7.97 9.20
N THR A 17 21.04 8.30 10.49
CA THR A 17 21.83 9.44 10.94
C THR A 17 23.33 9.23 10.74
N ALA A 18 23.84 8.02 10.96
CA ALA A 18 25.23 7.66 10.69
C ALA A 18 25.56 7.71 9.19
N PHE A 19 24.58 7.42 8.32
CA PHE A 19 24.68 7.62 6.87
C PHE A 19 24.74 9.11 6.46
N GLY A 20 24.44 10.03 7.38
CA GLY A 20 24.53 11.48 7.17
C GLY A 20 23.23 12.14 6.71
N ILE A 21 22.09 11.47 6.85
CA ILE A 21 20.77 12.07 6.64
C ILE A 21 20.29 12.62 8.00
N PRO A 22 20.02 13.94 8.09
CA PRO A 22 19.55 14.54 9.33
C PRO A 22 18.12 14.13 9.69
N LYS A 23 17.80 14.18 10.99
CA LYS A 23 16.51 13.72 11.54
C LYS A 23 15.30 14.48 10.98
N ASP A 24 15.47 15.73 10.57
CA ASP A 24 14.41 16.56 9.94
C ASP A 24 14.00 16.06 8.54
N ARG A 25 14.79 15.18 7.94
CA ARG A 25 14.56 14.54 6.63
C ARG A 25 14.41 13.02 6.72
N LEU A 26 14.19 12.52 7.95
CA LEU A 26 13.85 11.13 8.22
C LEU A 26 12.35 11.02 8.48
N PHE A 27 11.68 10.19 7.70
CA PHE A 27 10.27 9.88 7.82
C PHE A 27 10.12 8.45 8.35
N PRO A 28 9.73 8.26 9.62
CA PRO A 28 9.71 6.94 10.23
C PRO A 28 8.60 6.04 9.66
N LEU A 29 8.81 4.74 9.83
CA LEU A 29 7.87 3.65 9.60
C LEU A 29 7.81 2.81 10.88
N TRP A 30 6.63 2.30 11.23
CA TRP A 30 6.47 1.41 12.37
C TRP A 30 6.55 -0.06 11.97
N ASP A 31 6.96 -0.91 12.91
CA ASP A 31 7.23 -2.33 12.67
C ASP A 31 5.98 -3.13 12.26
N TRP A 32 4.77 -2.65 12.60
CA TRP A 32 3.52 -3.26 12.18
C TRP A 32 3.15 -2.95 10.71
N VAL A 33 3.89 -2.05 10.04
CA VAL A 33 3.68 -1.76 8.62
C VAL A 33 4.51 -2.70 7.76
N GLY A 34 3.89 -3.79 7.32
CA GLY A 34 4.52 -4.72 6.38
C GLY A 34 4.86 -4.05 5.04
N GLY A 35 6.04 -4.35 4.48
CA GLY A 35 6.55 -3.68 3.27
C GLY A 35 5.57 -3.65 2.09
N ARG A 36 4.87 -4.76 1.82
CA ARG A 36 3.86 -4.83 0.75
C ARG A 36 2.59 -4.01 1.01
N TYR A 37 2.33 -3.61 2.26
CA TYR A 37 1.19 -2.77 2.67
C TYR A 37 1.61 -1.33 3.00
N SER A 38 2.86 -0.95 2.73
CA SER A 38 3.45 0.31 3.19
C SER A 38 3.07 1.55 2.36
N VAL A 39 2.33 1.41 1.26
CA VAL A 39 2.01 2.56 0.37
C VAL A 39 1.21 3.66 1.08
N CYS A 40 0.40 3.33 2.07
CA CYS A 40 -0.35 4.30 2.88
C CYS A 40 0.48 4.94 4.01
N SER A 41 1.77 4.59 4.14
CA SER A 41 2.69 5.13 5.14
C SER A 41 3.59 6.22 4.54
N SER A 42 4.63 6.64 5.28
CA SER A 42 5.71 7.51 4.80
C SER A 42 6.35 7.03 3.49
N VAL A 43 6.38 5.72 3.24
CA VAL A 43 6.92 5.11 2.00
C VAL A 43 6.19 5.61 0.75
N GLY A 44 4.85 5.71 0.78
CA GLY A 44 4.09 6.30 -0.34
C GLY A 44 3.87 7.79 -0.17
N ALA A 45 3.62 8.26 1.07
CA ALA A 45 3.32 9.65 1.36
C ALA A 45 4.38 10.61 0.84
N LEU A 46 5.66 10.32 1.10
CA LEU A 46 6.76 11.20 0.70
C LEU A 46 6.84 11.38 -0.83
N PRO A 47 7.06 10.34 -1.64
CA PRO A 47 7.20 10.51 -3.09
C PRO A 47 5.90 10.95 -3.78
N LEU A 48 4.73 10.47 -3.33
CA LEU A 48 3.45 10.84 -3.95
C LEU A 48 3.06 12.28 -3.64
N SER A 49 3.29 12.74 -2.40
CA SER A 49 3.00 14.14 -2.04
C SER A 49 3.97 15.11 -2.73
N LEU A 50 5.23 14.73 -2.93
CA LEU A 50 6.18 15.54 -3.70
C LEU A 50 5.76 15.69 -5.17
N LYS A 51 5.16 14.65 -5.76
CA LYS A 51 4.74 14.66 -7.16
C LYS A 51 3.38 15.30 -7.39
N TYR A 52 2.42 15.02 -6.51
CA TYR A 52 1.01 15.36 -6.75
C TYR A 52 0.42 16.35 -5.73
N GLY A 53 1.15 16.67 -4.66
CA GLY A 53 0.63 17.44 -3.53
C GLY A 53 0.11 16.56 -2.40
N PHE A 54 0.25 17.04 -1.16
CA PHE A 54 -0.21 16.30 0.02
C PHE A 54 -1.74 16.13 0.04
N GLN A 55 -2.50 17.10 -0.46
CA GLN A 55 -3.97 17.03 -0.50
C GLN A 55 -4.46 15.86 -1.35
N GLN A 56 -3.77 15.55 -2.44
CA GLN A 56 -4.07 14.41 -3.30
C GLN A 56 -3.77 13.09 -2.58
N PHE A 57 -2.66 13.03 -1.82
CA PHE A 57 -2.33 11.87 -1.01
C PHE A 57 -3.34 11.67 0.14
N ASP A 58 -3.78 12.74 0.80
CA ASP A 58 -4.81 12.70 1.83
C ASP A 58 -6.16 12.19 1.28
N SER A 59 -6.52 12.62 0.06
CA SER A 59 -7.71 12.11 -0.64
C SER A 59 -7.59 10.62 -0.97
N PHE A 60 -6.39 10.15 -1.33
CA PHE A 60 -6.09 8.74 -1.52
C PHE A 60 -6.24 7.94 -0.22
N LEU A 61 -5.72 8.46 0.91
CA LEU A 61 -5.89 7.84 2.23
C LEU A 61 -7.36 7.80 2.67
N ALA A 62 -8.14 8.84 2.37
CA ALA A 62 -9.58 8.86 2.65
C ALA A 62 -10.31 7.74 1.89
N GLY A 63 -9.95 7.50 0.63
CA GLY A 63 -10.45 6.38 -0.17
C GLY A 63 -10.11 5.02 0.44
N ALA A 64 -8.85 4.81 0.84
CA ALA A 64 -8.41 3.59 1.52
C ALA A 64 -9.20 3.37 2.83
N ARG A 65 -9.29 4.40 3.68
CA ARG A 65 -10.05 4.35 4.93
C ARG A 65 -11.53 4.04 4.71
N SER A 66 -12.13 4.57 3.65
CA SER A 66 -13.53 4.26 3.30
C SER A 66 -13.71 2.77 3.00
N MET A 67 -12.78 2.17 2.25
CA MET A 67 -12.82 0.73 1.96
C MET A 67 -12.55 -0.11 3.22
N ASP A 68 -11.64 0.32 4.11
CA ASP A 68 -11.39 -0.35 5.39
C ASP A 68 -12.66 -0.37 6.27
N ARG A 69 -13.37 0.77 6.33
CA ARG A 69 -14.64 0.87 7.07
C ARG A 69 -15.71 -0.03 6.47
N HIS A 70 -15.80 -0.10 5.14
CA HIS A 70 -16.70 -1.02 4.46
C HIS A 70 -16.35 -2.48 4.80
N PHE A 71 -15.07 -2.85 4.70
CA PHE A 71 -14.59 -4.19 5.01
C PHE A 71 -14.89 -4.60 6.46
N LEU A 72 -14.75 -3.69 7.41
CA LEU A 72 -14.95 -3.97 8.83
C LEU A 72 -16.44 -4.07 9.23
N HIS A 73 -17.33 -3.32 8.58
CA HIS A 73 -18.70 -3.12 9.06
C HIS A 73 -19.80 -3.68 8.16
N ALA A 74 -19.54 -3.90 6.87
CA ALA A 74 -20.57 -4.42 5.96
C ALA A 74 -20.89 -5.90 6.29
N PRO A 75 -22.18 -6.30 6.25
CA PRO A 75 -22.56 -7.71 6.29
C PRO A 75 -21.82 -8.52 5.23
N LEU A 76 -21.44 -9.75 5.53
CA LEU A 76 -20.54 -10.55 4.69
C LEU A 76 -21.04 -10.70 3.25
N GLU A 77 -22.35 -10.89 3.08
CA GLU A 77 -23.05 -11.00 1.79
C GLU A 77 -23.07 -9.71 0.96
N LYS A 78 -22.71 -8.56 1.56
CA LYS A 78 -22.55 -7.26 0.89
C LYS A 78 -21.10 -6.75 0.94
N ASN A 79 -20.19 -7.55 1.49
CA ASN A 79 -18.81 -7.13 1.74
C ASN A 79 -17.92 -7.47 0.53
N MET A 80 -17.71 -6.47 -0.34
CA MET A 80 -16.94 -6.59 -1.58
C MET A 80 -15.57 -7.33 -1.40
N PRO A 81 -14.66 -6.93 -0.48
CA PRO A 81 -13.41 -7.67 -0.27
C PRO A 81 -13.61 -9.13 0.16
N VAL A 82 -14.58 -9.41 1.05
CA VAL A 82 -14.89 -10.79 1.50
C VAL A 82 -15.34 -11.63 0.32
N LEU A 83 -16.31 -11.15 -0.46
CA LEU A 83 -16.83 -11.86 -1.63
C LEU A 83 -15.73 -12.12 -2.67
N MET A 84 -14.86 -11.14 -2.93
CA MET A 84 -13.70 -11.30 -3.82
C MET A 84 -12.68 -12.33 -3.30
N GLY A 85 -12.49 -12.40 -1.99
CA GLY A 85 -11.66 -13.41 -1.32
C GLY A 85 -12.26 -14.81 -1.47
N LEU A 86 -13.54 -14.97 -1.18
CA LEU A 86 -14.27 -16.24 -1.30
C LEU A 86 -14.30 -16.75 -2.74
N LEU A 87 -14.48 -15.89 -3.74
CA LEU A 87 -14.36 -16.26 -5.15
C LEU A 87 -12.94 -16.77 -5.49
N GLY A 88 -11.91 -16.21 -4.85
CA GLY A 88 -10.55 -16.71 -4.95
C GLY A 88 -10.40 -18.13 -4.41
N VAL A 89 -10.91 -18.37 -3.21
CA VAL A 89 -10.91 -19.71 -2.58
C VAL A 89 -11.71 -20.70 -3.43
N TRP A 90 -12.90 -20.31 -3.91
CA TRP A 90 -13.72 -21.15 -4.76
C TRP A 90 -12.98 -21.59 -6.04
N ASN A 91 -12.42 -20.63 -6.77
CA ASN A 91 -11.72 -20.90 -8.02
C ASN A 91 -10.47 -21.78 -7.82
N ILE A 92 -9.69 -21.54 -6.75
CA ILE A 92 -8.45 -22.28 -6.52
C ILE A 92 -8.71 -23.66 -5.92
N SER A 93 -9.53 -23.73 -4.86
CA SER A 93 -9.70 -24.95 -4.06
C SER A 93 -10.72 -25.92 -4.63
N PHE A 94 -11.74 -25.44 -5.36
CA PHE A 94 -12.83 -26.28 -5.86
C PHE A 94 -12.81 -26.43 -7.38
N MET A 95 -12.54 -25.35 -8.13
CA MET A 95 -12.47 -25.42 -9.60
C MET A 95 -11.07 -25.75 -10.15
N GLY A 96 -10.03 -25.70 -9.31
CA GLY A 96 -8.66 -25.99 -9.71
C GLY A 96 -7.99 -24.91 -10.59
N TYR A 97 -8.57 -23.70 -10.66
CA TYR A 97 -7.99 -22.57 -11.39
C TYR A 97 -6.90 -21.90 -10.54
N LYS A 98 -5.64 -22.30 -10.78
CA LYS A 98 -4.48 -21.89 -9.97
C LYS A 98 -4.00 -20.46 -10.22
N THR A 99 -4.40 -19.85 -11.33
CA THR A 99 -3.96 -18.51 -11.74
C THR A 99 -5.11 -17.51 -11.69
N ARG A 100 -4.78 -16.23 -11.50
CA ARG A 100 -5.73 -15.12 -11.58
C ARG A 100 -5.09 -14.02 -12.41
N THR A 101 -5.79 -13.58 -13.45
CA THR A 101 -5.33 -12.47 -14.30
C THR A 101 -5.99 -11.17 -13.85
N ILE A 102 -5.22 -10.08 -13.82
CA ILE A 102 -5.69 -8.73 -13.49
C ILE A 102 -5.52 -7.89 -14.75
N LEU A 103 -6.63 -7.50 -15.38
CA LEU A 103 -6.68 -6.82 -16.66
C LEU A 103 -7.31 -5.43 -16.50
N PRO A 104 -6.56 -4.42 -16.04
CA PRO A 104 -7.08 -3.07 -15.97
C PRO A 104 -7.21 -2.50 -17.40
N TYR A 105 -8.41 -2.03 -17.76
CA TYR A 105 -8.69 -1.36 -19.03
C TYR A 105 -8.31 0.13 -18.98
N ALA A 106 -7.12 0.43 -18.46
CA ALA A 106 -6.60 1.78 -18.34
C ALA A 106 -5.07 1.77 -18.31
N GLU A 107 -4.43 2.49 -19.23
CA GLU A 107 -2.96 2.56 -19.34
C GLU A 107 -2.32 3.10 -18.05
N ALA A 108 -2.99 4.03 -17.37
CA ALA A 108 -2.54 4.57 -16.09
C ALA A 108 -2.35 3.49 -14.99
N LEU A 109 -2.98 2.33 -15.14
CA LEU A 109 -2.89 1.20 -14.22
C LEU A 109 -1.92 0.10 -14.69
N LEU A 110 -1.06 0.38 -15.67
CA LEU A 110 -0.08 -0.59 -16.20
C LEU A 110 0.78 -1.26 -15.10
N LYS A 111 1.11 -0.54 -14.03
CA LYS A 111 1.93 -1.06 -12.90
C LYS A 111 1.09 -1.70 -11.79
N PHE A 112 -0.23 -1.63 -11.85
CA PHE A 112 -1.11 -2.18 -10.83
C PHE A 112 -0.99 -3.72 -10.70
N PRO A 113 -0.97 -4.52 -11.78
CA PRO A 113 -0.82 -5.97 -11.67
C PRO A 113 0.48 -6.40 -10.99
N ALA A 114 1.59 -5.69 -11.27
CA ALA A 114 2.89 -5.96 -10.65
C ALA A 114 2.87 -5.71 -9.13
N HIS A 115 2.16 -4.69 -8.67
CA HIS A 115 1.97 -4.46 -7.24
C HIS A 115 1.11 -5.57 -6.60
N ILE A 116 -0.01 -5.95 -7.23
CA ILE A 116 -0.87 -7.02 -6.71
C ILE A 116 -0.14 -8.38 -6.66
N GLN A 117 0.79 -8.64 -7.58
CA GLN A 117 1.60 -9.85 -7.56
C GLN A 117 2.40 -10.01 -6.26
N GLN A 118 2.91 -8.92 -5.69
CA GLN A 118 3.61 -8.93 -4.39
C GLN A 118 2.64 -8.99 -3.19
N LEU A 119 1.42 -8.49 -3.36
CA LEU A 119 0.39 -8.51 -2.30
C LEU A 119 -0.21 -9.89 -2.07
N ARG A 120 -0.14 -10.78 -3.07
CA ARG A 120 -0.70 -12.12 -3.06
C ARG A 120 -0.02 -13.05 -2.07
#